data_AF-K1UC33-F1
#
_entry.id   AF-K1UC33-F1
#
_cell.length_a   1.000
_cell.length_b   1.000
_cell.length_c   1.000
_cell.angle_alpha   90.00
_cell.angle_beta   90.00
_cell.angle_gamma   90.00
#
_symmetry.space_group_name_H-M   'P 1'
#
loop_
_entity.id
_entity.type
_entity.pdbx_description
1 polymer ?
#
loop_
_entity_poly.entity_id
_entity_poly.type
_entity_poly.pdbx_seq_one_letter_code
_entity_poly.pdbx_strand_id
1 'polypeptide(L)'
;PVFTYNGKKGAQIMILAGCDTDGERGFDCWEENLNFALKIQDKAETLYPDMTRPLNFDYFAYNEYVCNGSLLIEVGTESNSIDEATYSGSLLGNAIADVLLN
;
A
#
# COMPACT_ATOMS: atom_id res chain seq x y z
N PRO A 1 6.56 2.92 -13.37
CA PRO A 1 5.44 1.98 -13.66
C PRO A 1 4.12 2.74 -13.66
N VAL A 2 3.18 2.43 -14.56
CA VAL A 2 1.90 3.16 -14.69
C VAL A 2 0.73 2.22 -14.91
N PHE A 3 -0.46 2.65 -14.48
CA PHE A 3 -1.75 2.06 -14.84
C PHE A 3 -2.64 3.14 -15.45
N THR A 4 -3.76 2.75 -16.05
CA THR A 4 -4.72 3.69 -16.65
C THR A 4 -6.11 3.44 -16.11
N TYR A 5 -6.73 4.48 -15.55
CA TYR A 5 -8.11 4.44 -15.09
C TYR A 5 -8.83 5.70 -15.58
N ASN A 6 -10.05 5.54 -16.11
CA ASN A 6 -10.85 6.62 -16.70
C ASN A 6 -10.07 7.52 -17.69
N GLY A 7 -9.21 6.91 -18.52
CA GLY A 7 -8.43 7.61 -19.53
C GLY A 7 -7.27 8.46 -18.99
N LYS A 8 -6.99 8.41 -17.69
CA LYS A 8 -5.86 9.10 -17.05
C LYS A 8 -4.83 8.09 -16.54
N LYS A 9 -3.54 8.40 -16.74
CA LYS A 9 -2.43 7.61 -16.20
C LYS A 9 -2.20 7.92 -14.73
N GLY A 10 -2.03 6.86 -13.94
CA GLY A 10 -1.56 6.92 -12.56
C GLY A 10 -0.26 6.14 -12.41
N ALA A 11 0.54 6.50 -11.41
CA ALA A 11 1.70 5.76 -10.97
C ALA A 11 1.26 4.53 -10.15
N GLN A 12 1.73 3.33 -10.50
CA GLN A 12 1.39 2.16 -9.70
C GLN A 12 1.96 2.30 -8.27
N ILE A 13 1.19 1.85 -7.29
CA ILE A 13 1.62 1.84 -5.89
C ILE A 13 2.25 0.49 -5.50
N MET A 14 2.97 0.44 -4.40
CA MET A 14 3.37 -0.81 -3.74
C MET A 14 3.20 -0.65 -2.24
N ILE A 15 2.67 -1.68 -1.61
CA ILE A 15 2.67 -1.77 -0.14
C ILE A 15 3.88 -2.60 0.26
N LEU A 16 4.65 -2.09 1.21
CA LEU A 16 5.67 -2.85 1.91
C LEU A 16 5.03 -3.30 3.22
N ALA A 17 5.12 -4.60 3.50
CA ALA A 17 4.65 -5.19 4.75
C ALA A 17 5.83 -5.87 5.43
N GLY A 18 6.25 -5.30 6.55
CA GLY A 18 7.30 -5.88 7.38
C GLY A 18 6.80 -7.06 8.22
N CYS A 19 7.71 -7.91 8.67
CA CYS A 19 7.45 -8.93 9.69
C CYS A 19 8.57 -9.07 10.71
N ASP A 20 8.22 -9.67 11.85
CA ASP A 20 9.15 -9.93 12.95
C ASP A 20 8.79 -11.26 13.63
N THR A 21 8.95 -12.37 12.90
CA THR A 21 8.53 -13.70 13.38
C THR A 21 9.26 -14.16 14.65
N ASP A 22 10.47 -13.64 14.87
CA ASP A 22 11.31 -13.97 16.02
C ASP A 22 11.23 -12.92 17.15
N GLY A 23 10.49 -11.83 16.95
CA GLY A 23 10.26 -10.78 17.95
C GLY A 23 11.48 -9.89 18.26
N GLU A 24 12.48 -9.84 17.37
CA GLU A 24 13.73 -9.09 17.60
C GLU A 24 13.55 -7.57 17.52
N ARG A 25 12.50 -7.10 16.84
CA ARG A 25 12.20 -5.69 16.58
C ARG A 25 11.06 -5.16 17.44
N GLY A 26 10.38 -6.03 18.19
CA GLY A 26 9.18 -5.68 18.95
C GLY A 26 8.02 -5.26 18.06
N PHE A 27 7.97 -5.79 16.82
CA PHE A 27 6.91 -5.49 15.88
C PHE A 27 5.75 -6.49 16.07
N ASP A 28 5.15 -6.49 17.25
CA ASP A 28 4.19 -7.53 17.66
C ASP A 28 2.91 -7.57 16.79
N CYS A 29 2.55 -6.46 16.15
CA CYS A 29 1.33 -6.34 15.34
C CYS A 29 1.53 -6.55 13.83
N TRP A 30 2.64 -7.19 13.43
CA TRP A 30 2.97 -7.36 12.01
C TRP A 30 1.92 -8.19 11.24
N GLU A 31 1.29 -9.19 11.89
CA GLU A 31 0.24 -10.01 11.27
C GLU A 31 -1.03 -9.19 10.98
N GLU A 32 -1.47 -8.37 11.93
CA GLU A 32 -2.60 -7.47 11.75
C GLU A 32 -2.31 -6.42 10.67
N ASN A 33 -1.08 -5.87 10.64
CA ASN A 33 -0.65 -4.91 9.63
C ASN A 33 -0.59 -5.56 8.24
N LEU A 34 -0.09 -6.79 8.12
CA LEU A 34 -0.12 -7.55 6.87
C LEU A 34 -1.56 -7.80 6.41
N ASN A 35 -2.47 -8.20 7.31
CA ASN A 35 -3.88 -8.38 6.98
C ASN A 35 -4.51 -7.09 6.44
N PHE A 36 -4.20 -5.96 7.06
CA PHE A 36 -4.69 -4.65 6.64
C PHE A 36 -4.11 -4.23 5.28
N ALA A 37 -2.81 -4.45 5.06
CA ALA A 37 -2.14 -4.22 3.78
C ALA A 37 -2.80 -5.00 2.64
N LEU A 38 -3.07 -6.30 2.85
CA LEU A 38 -3.71 -7.16 1.85
C LEU A 38 -5.14 -6.69 1.51
N LYS A 39 -5.91 -6.26 2.52
CA LYS A 39 -7.25 -5.69 2.28
C LYS A 39 -7.21 -4.42 1.45
N ILE A 40 -6.25 -3.53 1.71
CA ILE A 40 -6.06 -2.31 0.90
C ILE A 40 -5.65 -2.67 -0.53
N GLN A 41 -4.72 -3.61 -0.69
CA GLN A 41 -4.28 -4.04 -2.03
C GLN A 41 -5.45 -4.62 -2.83
N ASP A 42 -6.20 -5.57 -2.25
CA ASP A 42 -7.38 -6.18 -2.87
C ASP A 42 -8.44 -5.15 -3.25
N LYS A 43 -8.70 -4.19 -2.34
CA LYS A 43 -9.65 -3.11 -2.61
C LYS A 43 -9.18 -2.18 -3.72
N ALA A 44 -7.91 -1.80 -3.71
CA ALA A 44 -7.32 -0.94 -4.73
C ALA A 44 -7.41 -1.59 -6.11
N GLU A 45 -7.07 -2.88 -6.24
CA GLU A 45 -7.19 -3.63 -7.50
C GLU A 45 -8.65 -3.80 -7.94
N THR A 46 -9.57 -4.02 -7.00
CA THR A 46 -11.00 -4.14 -7.32
C THR A 46 -11.58 -2.83 -7.85
N LEU A 47 -11.21 -1.69 -7.26
CA LEU A 47 -11.69 -0.38 -7.68
C LEU A 47 -10.96 0.14 -8.92
N TYR A 48 -9.66 -0.14 -9.02
CA TYR A 48 -8.74 0.41 -10.00
C TYR A 48 -7.79 -0.68 -10.50
N PRO A 49 -8.19 -1.44 -11.54
CA PRO A 49 -7.38 -2.55 -12.05
C PRO A 49 -5.95 -2.13 -12.43
N ASP A 50 -4.99 -2.99 -12.10
CA ASP A 50 -3.55 -2.81 -12.31
C ASP A 50 -2.92 -1.67 -11.49
N MET A 51 -3.63 -1.09 -10.51
CA MET A 51 -3.11 0.03 -9.72
C MET A 51 -1.92 -0.35 -8.82
N THR A 52 -1.82 -1.60 -8.40
CA THR A 52 -0.81 -2.07 -7.45
C THR A 52 0.23 -2.94 -8.15
N ARG A 53 1.48 -2.77 -7.73
CA ARG A 53 2.53 -3.78 -7.90
C ARG A 53 2.31 -4.88 -6.86
N PRO A 54 2.90 -6.08 -7.04
CA PRO A 54 2.91 -7.09 -5.99
C PRO A 54 3.39 -6.49 -4.65
N LEU A 55 2.70 -6.81 -3.57
CA LEU A 55 3.10 -6.43 -2.21
C LEU A 55 4.47 -7.04 -1.91
N ASN A 56 5.32 -6.26 -1.24
CA ASN A 56 6.62 -6.74 -0.78
C ASN A 56 6.52 -7.14 0.69
N PHE A 57 6.69 -8.43 0.98
CA PHE A 57 6.64 -9.00 2.33
C PHE A 57 8.02 -9.52 2.73
N ASP A 58 8.64 -8.92 3.75
CA ASP A 58 10.02 -9.25 4.15
C ASP A 58 10.33 -8.84 5.60
N TYR A 59 11.51 -9.23 6.10
CA TYR A 59 12.00 -9.02 7.45
C TYR A 59 12.53 -7.60 7.71
N PHE A 60 11.63 -6.62 7.69
CA PHE A 60 11.89 -5.23 8.10
C PHE A 60 10.74 -4.71 8.97
N ALA A 61 10.91 -3.51 9.54
CA ALA A 61 9.85 -2.87 10.34
C ALA A 61 9.65 -1.38 10.06
N TYR A 62 10.69 -0.62 9.67
CA TYR A 62 10.60 0.85 9.47
C TYR A 62 9.80 1.55 10.59
N ASN A 63 8.67 2.20 10.28
CA ASN A 63 7.74 2.75 11.26
C ASN A 63 6.46 1.92 11.38
N GLU A 64 6.40 0.73 10.77
CA GLU A 64 5.23 -0.14 10.80
C GLU A 64 4.98 -0.75 12.18
N TYR A 65 6.00 -0.78 13.05
CA TYR A 65 5.85 -1.23 14.45
C TYR A 65 5.23 -0.19 15.39
N VAL A 66 5.01 1.06 14.94
CA VAL A 66 4.61 2.17 15.83
C VAL A 66 3.22 1.95 16.44
N CYS A 67 2.27 1.47 15.65
CA CYS A 67 0.95 1.06 16.12
C CYS A 67 0.24 0.17 15.10
N ASN A 68 -0.81 -0.54 15.54
CA ASN A 68 -1.66 -1.31 14.64
C ASN A 68 -2.20 -0.42 13.52
N GLY A 69 -2.11 -0.92 12.29
CA GLY A 69 -2.49 -0.22 11.06
C GLY A 69 -1.39 0.67 10.48
N SER A 70 -0.19 0.74 11.08
CA SER A 70 0.95 1.46 10.48
C SER A 70 1.45 0.72 9.24
N LEU A 71 1.44 1.40 8.10
CA LEU A 71 1.84 0.84 6.80
C LEU A 71 2.85 1.74 6.08
N LEU A 72 3.71 1.14 5.27
CA LEU A 72 4.56 1.86 4.32
C LEU A 72 4.03 1.62 2.90
N ILE A 73 3.67 2.71 2.22
CA ILE A 73 3.13 2.66 0.86
C ILE A 73 3.97 3.56 -0.05
N GLU A 74 4.54 2.97 -1.09
CA GLU A 74 5.22 3.69 -2.16
C GLU A 74 4.21 4.10 -3.24
N VAL A 75 4.15 5.39 -3.55
CA VAL A 75 3.30 5.93 -4.62
C VAL A 75 4.17 6.31 -5.81
N GLY A 76 4.32 5.36 -6.74
CA GLY A 76 5.16 5.52 -7.91
C GLY A 76 6.66 5.30 -7.66
N THR A 77 7.46 5.82 -8.58
CA THR A 77 8.94 5.72 -8.63
C THR A 77 9.52 7.05 -9.11
N GLU A 78 10.84 7.19 -9.15
CA GLU A 78 11.53 8.36 -9.71
C GLU A 78 11.20 8.64 -11.19
N SER A 79 10.69 7.62 -11.91
CA SER A 79 10.29 7.74 -13.31
C SER A 79 8.88 8.32 -13.52
N ASN A 80 8.10 8.48 -12.46
CA ASN A 80 6.73 8.99 -12.54
C ASN A 80 6.66 10.51 -12.40
N SER A 81 5.68 11.10 -13.06
CA SER A 81 5.39 12.53 -12.85
C SER A 81 4.65 12.77 -11.52
N ILE A 82 4.73 14.00 -11.01
CA ILE A 82 3.97 14.41 -9.82
C ILE A 82 2.45 14.24 -10.05
N ASP A 83 1.97 14.50 -11.27
CA ASP A 83 0.55 14.37 -11.61
C ASP A 83 0.07 12.91 -11.56
N GLU A 84 0.90 11.97 -12.01
CA GLU A 84 0.63 10.53 -11.93
C GLU A 84 0.60 10.04 -10.48
N ALA A 85 1.58 10.47 -9.66
CA ALA A 85 1.64 10.11 -8.24
C ALA A 85 0.47 10.71 -7.45
N THR A 86 0.15 11.99 -7.66
CA THR A 86 -0.96 12.68 -6.99
C THR A 86 -2.31 12.08 -7.37
N TYR A 87 -2.48 11.72 -8.64
CA TYR A 87 -3.69 11.04 -9.09
C TYR A 87 -3.86 9.69 -8.37
N SER A 88 -2.78 8.91 -8.29
CA SER A 88 -2.79 7.60 -7.64
C SER A 88 -3.02 7.72 -6.13
N GLY A 89 -2.44 8.73 -5.48
CA GLY A 89 -2.71 9.03 -4.08
C GLY A 89 -4.18 9.34 -3.80
N SER A 90 -4.86 10.03 -4.72
CA SER A 90 -6.31 10.30 -4.59
C SER A 90 -7.15 9.02 -4.68
N LEU A 91 -6.80 8.12 -5.61
CA LEU A 91 -7.46 6.82 -5.75
C LEU A 91 -7.16 5.90 -4.56
N LEU A 92 -5.91 5.90 -4.07
CA LEU A 92 -5.50 5.16 -2.88
C LEU A 92 -6.30 5.61 -1.66
N GLY A 93 -6.53 6.92 -1.50
CA GLY A 93 -7.40 7.45 -0.45
C GLY A 93 -8.80 6.85 -0.46
N ASN A 94 -9.40 6.64 -1.64
CA ASN A 94 -10.70 5.99 -1.75
C ASN A 94 -10.65 4.52 -1.34
N ALA A 95 -9.61 3.78 -1.76
CA ALA A 95 -9.45 2.38 -1.38
C ALA A 95 -9.26 2.21 0.14
N ILE A 96 -8.44 3.06 0.76
CA ILE A 96 -8.24 3.08 2.22
C ILE A 96 -9.56 3.42 2.92
N ALA A 97 -10.27 4.46 2.45
CA ALA A 97 -11.55 4.85 3.03
C ALA A 97 -12.58 3.71 2.97
N ASP A 98 -12.66 2.99 1.85
CA ASP A 98 -13.59 1.86 1.68
C ASP A 98 -13.25 0.70 2.62
N VAL A 99 -11.97 0.40 2.84
CA VAL A 99 -11.54 -0.64 3.80
C VAL A 99 -11.80 -0.25 5.26
N LEU A 100 -11.71 1.04 5.60
CA LEU A 100 -11.90 1.51 6.98
C LEU A 100 -13.36 1.74 7.36
N LEU A 101 -14.22 2.04 6.39
CA LEU A 101 -15.61 2.45 6.63
C LEU A 101 -16.64 1.32 6.41
N ASN A 102 -16.22 0.17 5.89
CA ASN A 102 -17.07 -1.02 5.66
C ASN A 102 -16.57 -2.22 6.48
#